data_AF-A0A2K3K9F3-F1
#
_entry.id   AF-A0A2K3K9F3-F1
#
_cell.length_a   1.000
_cell.length_b   1.000
_cell.length_c   1.000
_cell.angle_alpha   90.00
_cell.angle_beta   90.00
_cell.angle_gamma   90.00
#
_symmetry.space_group_name_H-M   'P 1'
#
loop_
_entity.id
_entity.type
_entity.pdbx_description
1 polymer ?
#
loop_
_entity_poly.entity_id
_entity_poly.type
_entity_poly.pdbx_seq_one_letter_code
_entity_poly.pdbx_strand_id
1 'polypeptide(L)'
;VASVPEDVGTAGAIRAIAHHLTAKDILIVSGDLVSDVPVGAVAATHRRHDAVVTALLCNAPISGPLESVSSGGKDKTKKPGRYDLIGLDPTKQFLLHIATGAEVEKDLRIQKSILRAVGQ
;
A
#
# COMPACT_ATOMS: atom_id res chain seq x y z
N VAL A 1 1.41 -13.31 23.28
CA VAL A 1 1.74 -12.09 22.53
C VAL A 1 3.24 -12.07 22.34
N ALA A 2 3.72 -11.95 21.09
CA ALA A 2 5.14 -11.83 20.79
C ALA A 2 5.45 -10.35 20.54
N SER A 3 6.58 -9.88 21.07
CA SER A 3 7.10 -8.53 20.82
C SER A 3 8.37 -8.61 19.98
N VAL A 4 8.61 -7.56 19.21
CA VAL A 4 9.84 -7.38 18.45
C VAL A 4 10.43 -6.00 18.78
N PRO A 5 11.75 -5.81 18.63
CA PRO A 5 12.38 -4.49 18.76
C PRO A 5 11.76 -3.45 17.81
N GLU A 6 11.73 -2.18 18.24
CA GLU A 6 11.08 -1.09 17.48
C GLU A 6 11.74 -0.79 16.13
N ASP A 7 13.02 -1.13 15.97
CA ASP A 7 13.76 -0.98 14.72
C ASP A 7 13.40 -2.08 13.68
N VAL A 8 12.60 -3.07 14.08
CA VAL A 8 12.15 -4.14 13.18
C VAL A 8 10.87 -3.74 12.46
N GLY A 9 10.97 -3.55 11.14
CA GLY A 9 9.81 -3.31 10.29
C GLY A 9 8.86 -4.50 10.19
N THR A 10 7.65 -4.26 9.65
CA THR A 10 6.53 -5.24 9.59
C THR A 10 6.94 -6.61 9.06
N ALA A 11 7.72 -6.66 7.97
CA ALA A 11 8.18 -7.94 7.40
C ALA A 11 9.12 -8.72 8.34
N GLY A 12 9.97 -8.01 9.09
CA GLY A 12 10.82 -8.63 10.12
C GLY A 12 10.00 -9.12 11.30
N ALA A 13 8.98 -8.36 11.71
CA ALA A 13 8.07 -8.74 12.78
C ALA A 13 7.31 -10.02 12.45
N ILE A 14 6.77 -10.12 11.23
CA ILE A 14 6.09 -11.32 10.73
C ILE A 14 7.05 -12.51 10.70
N ARG A 15 8.31 -12.31 10.28
CA ARG A 15 9.31 -13.39 10.26
C ARG A 15 9.62 -13.90 11.67
N ALA A 16 9.66 -13.03 12.67
CA ALA A 16 9.90 -13.42 14.07
C ALA A 16 8.79 -14.33 14.62
N ILE A 17 7.54 -14.13 14.18
CA ILE A 17 6.39 -14.93 14.63
C ILE A 17 5.99 -16.04 13.65
N ALA A 18 6.74 -16.27 12.57
CA ALA A 18 6.34 -17.16 11.49
C ALA A 18 6.00 -18.59 11.96
N HIS A 19 6.69 -19.07 13.00
CA HIS A 19 6.44 -20.38 13.62
C HIS A 19 5.07 -20.50 14.32
N HIS A 20 4.40 -19.38 14.59
CA HIS A 20 3.03 -19.36 15.12
C HIS A 20 1.96 -19.25 14.03
N LEU A 21 2.34 -19.00 12.78
CA LEU A 21 1.40 -18.83 11.66
C LEU A 21 1.07 -20.20 11.07
N THR A 22 -0.05 -20.79 11.50
CA THR A 22 -0.47 -22.15 11.09
C THR A 22 -1.61 -22.17 10.07
N ALA A 23 -2.30 -21.05 9.90
CA ALA A 23 -3.38 -20.92 8.92
C ALA A 23 -2.84 -20.85 7.49
N LYS A 24 -3.64 -21.33 6.52
CA LYS A 24 -3.32 -21.23 5.08
C LYS A 24 -3.17 -19.77 4.64
N ASP A 25 -4.12 -18.94 5.06
CA ASP A 25 -4.16 -17.52 4.75
C ASP A 25 -4.03 -16.73 6.06
N ILE A 26 -3.25 -15.65 6.03
CA ILE A 26 -3.07 -14.74 7.17
C ILE A 26 -3.60 -13.36 6.80
N LEU A 27 -4.20 -12.67 7.77
CA LEU A 27 -4.59 -11.27 7.64
C LEU A 27 -3.67 -10.41 8.49
N ILE A 28 -3.05 -9.41 7.86
CA ILE A 28 -2.19 -8.44 8.53
C ILE A 28 -2.97 -7.13 8.65
N VAL A 29 -3.11 -6.64 9.89
CA VAL A 29 -3.85 -5.41 10.21
C VAL A 29 -2.94 -4.50 11.04
N SER A 30 -2.88 -3.23 10.68
CA SER A 30 -2.17 -2.24 11.49
C SER A 30 -2.94 -1.93 12.78
N GLY A 31 -2.24 -1.67 13.87
CA GLY A 31 -2.86 -1.37 15.18
C GLY A 31 -3.65 -0.05 15.19
N ASP A 32 -3.42 0.82 14.22
CA ASP A 32 -4.09 2.11 14.02
C ASP A 32 -5.14 2.10 12.90
N LEU A 33 -5.50 0.92 12.36
CA LEU A 33 -6.49 0.84 11.28
C LEU A 33 -7.87 1.28 11.77
N VAL A 34 -8.38 2.37 11.18
CA VAL A 34 -9.79 2.76 11.25
C VAL A 34 -10.39 2.60 9.86
N SER A 35 -11.35 1.68 9.71
CA SER A 35 -11.99 1.41 8.44
C SER A 35 -13.44 0.97 8.64
N ASP A 36 -14.30 1.41 7.73
CA ASP A 36 -15.69 0.97 7.58
C ASP A 36 -15.81 -0.27 6.68
N VAL A 37 -14.71 -0.69 6.03
CA VAL A 37 -14.68 -1.87 5.18
C VAL A 37 -14.71 -3.13 6.03
N PRO A 38 -15.70 -4.03 5.85
CA PRO A 38 -15.73 -5.28 6.58
C PRO A 38 -14.51 -6.14 6.26
N VAL A 39 -13.80 -6.61 7.29
CA VAL A 39 -12.66 -7.54 7.14
C VAL A 39 -13.04 -8.79 6.33
N GLY A 40 -14.27 -9.28 6.52
CA GLY A 40 -14.80 -10.41 5.75
C GLY A 40 -14.90 -10.14 4.24
N ALA A 41 -15.10 -8.88 3.82
CA ALA A 41 -15.11 -8.51 2.40
C ALA A 41 -13.71 -8.60 1.79
N VAL A 42 -12.67 -8.18 2.52
CA VAL A 42 -11.27 -8.33 2.10
C VAL A 42 -10.92 -9.81 1.95
N ALA A 43 -11.26 -10.63 2.94
CA ALA A 43 -11.04 -12.08 2.89
C ALA A 43 -11.83 -12.77 1.77
N ALA A 44 -13.06 -12.34 1.50
CA ALA A 44 -13.87 -12.87 0.41
C ALA A 44 -13.27 -12.51 -0.96
N THR A 45 -12.78 -11.28 -1.14
CA THR A 45 -12.08 -10.86 -2.37
C THR A 45 -10.82 -11.67 -2.61
N HIS A 46 -10.03 -11.92 -1.56
CA HIS A 46 -8.83 -12.75 -1.62
C HIS A 46 -9.15 -14.16 -2.15
N ARG A 47 -10.14 -14.82 -1.54
CA ARG A 47 -10.53 -16.19 -1.92
C ARG A 47 -11.22 -16.26 -3.28
N ARG A 48 -12.05 -15.27 -3.63
CA ARG A 48 -12.76 -15.24 -4.93
C ARG A 48 -11.80 -15.24 -6.11
N HIS A 49 -10.66 -14.59 -5.97
CA HIS A 49 -9.66 -14.48 -7.02
C HIS A 49 -8.51 -15.47 -6.87
N ASP A 50 -8.54 -16.34 -5.85
CA ASP A 50 -7.41 -17.19 -5.45
C ASP A 50 -6.09 -16.38 -5.42
N ALA A 51 -6.16 -15.18 -4.83
CA ALA A 51 -5.09 -14.21 -4.92
C ALA A 51 -3.93 -14.61 -4.00
N VAL A 52 -2.68 -14.38 -4.43
CA VAL A 52 -1.51 -14.56 -3.56
C VAL A 52 -1.46 -13.48 -2.48
N VAL A 53 -1.87 -12.25 -2.83
CA VAL A 53 -1.93 -11.10 -1.92
C VAL A 53 -3.17 -10.28 -2.24
N THR A 54 -3.81 -9.73 -1.22
CA THR A 54 -4.88 -8.75 -1.36
C THR A 54 -4.58 -7.57 -0.46
N ALA A 55 -4.53 -6.36 -1.04
CA ALA A 55 -4.32 -5.12 -0.33
C ALA A 55 -5.63 -4.32 -0.29
N LEU A 56 -5.99 -3.83 0.89
CA LEU A 56 -7.06 -2.84 1.02
C LEU A 56 -6.46 -1.46 0.82
N LEU A 57 -6.90 -0.76 -0.21
CA LEU A 57 -6.51 0.61 -0.50
C LEU A 57 -7.67 1.54 -0.22
N CYS A 58 -7.37 2.73 0.29
CA CYS A 58 -8.31 3.82 0.37
C CYS A 58 -7.79 4.99 -0.46
N ASN A 59 -8.70 5.78 -1.01
CA ASN A 59 -8.31 7.07 -1.56
C ASN A 59 -7.76 7.90 -0.41
N ALA A 60 -6.66 8.62 -0.66
CA ALA A 60 -6.14 9.58 0.30
C ALA A 60 -7.31 10.47 0.75
N PRO A 61 -7.55 10.62 2.07
CA PRO A 61 -8.61 11.48 2.55
C PRO A 61 -8.49 12.83 1.87
N ILE A 62 -9.62 13.38 1.42
CA ILE A 62 -9.70 14.77 1.00
C ILE A 62 -9.62 15.61 2.28
N SER A 63 -8.49 15.53 2.98
CA SER A 63 -8.17 16.46 4.04
C SER A 63 -8.25 17.84 3.40
N GLY A 64 -9.04 18.74 4.00
CA GLY A 64 -9.05 20.17 3.68
C GLY A 64 -7.62 20.72 3.61
N PRO A 65 -7.44 21.93 3.05
CA PRO A 65 -6.19 22.43 2.50
C PRO A 65 -5.00 21.85 3.26
N LEU A 66 -4.09 21.15 2.58
CA LEU A 66 -2.76 20.88 3.13
C LEU A 66 -2.24 22.24 3.57
N GLU A 67 -2.43 22.56 4.85
CA GLU A 67 -1.97 23.79 5.41
C GLU A 67 -0.47 23.65 5.34
N SER A 68 0.05 24.29 4.30
CA SER A 68 1.39 24.79 4.24
C SER A 68 1.58 25.67 5.46
N VAL A 69 1.84 25.06 6.62
CA VAL A 69 2.58 25.69 7.70
C VAL A 69 4.01 25.76 7.19
N SER A 70 4.22 26.65 6.23
CA SER A 70 5.52 27.22 5.89
C SER A 70 5.76 28.32 6.91
N SER A 71 6.07 27.93 8.14
CA SER A 71 6.69 28.84 9.10
C SER A 71 8.12 29.13 8.63
N GLY A 72 8.28 30.23 7.87
CA GLY A 72 9.53 30.95 7.68
C GLY A 72 10.64 30.26 6.87
N GLY A 73 11.16 30.98 5.88
CA GLY A 73 12.47 30.70 5.28
C GLY A 73 12.41 30.41 3.79
N LYS A 74 13.07 31.26 2.99
CA LYS A 74 13.31 31.06 1.56
C LYS A 74 14.12 29.77 1.37
N ASP A 75 13.47 28.66 1.06
CA ASP A 75 14.07 27.62 0.24
C ASP A 75 12.97 26.84 -0.50
N LYS A 76 12.84 27.09 -1.81
CA LYS A 76 11.81 26.48 -2.66
C LYS A 76 12.28 25.12 -3.18
N THR A 77 12.61 24.19 -2.29
CA THR A 77 12.61 22.78 -2.65
C THR A 77 11.22 22.24 -2.35
N LYS A 78 10.40 22.06 -3.41
CA LYS A 78 9.12 21.33 -3.28
C LYS A 78 9.46 19.99 -2.63
N LYS A 79 9.05 19.78 -1.38
CA LYS A 79 9.15 18.45 -0.76
C LYS A 79 8.43 17.49 -1.71
N PRO A 80 9.06 16.38 -2.13
CA PRO A 80 8.40 15.39 -2.97
C PRO A 80 7.09 15.00 -2.27
N GLY A 81 6.00 15.04 -3.02
CA GLY A 81 4.69 14.74 -2.47
C GLY A 81 4.71 13.34 -1.88
N ARG A 82 4.22 13.20 -0.65
CA ARG A 82 4.03 11.90 0.01
C ARG A 82 2.76 11.26 -0.53
N TYR A 83 2.78 10.87 -1.80
CA TYR A 83 1.70 10.14 -2.43
C TYR A 83 2.26 8.84 -2.99
N ASP A 84 1.44 7.79 -2.98
CA ASP A 84 1.73 6.54 -3.65
C ASP A 84 0.97 6.51 -4.99
N LEU A 85 1.65 6.07 -6.04
CA LEU A 85 1.06 5.81 -7.34
C LEU A 85 0.68 4.33 -7.44
N ILE A 86 -0.62 4.08 -7.56
CA ILE A 86 -1.18 2.73 -7.65
C ILE A 86 -1.70 2.51 -9.06
N GLY A 87 -1.12 1.54 -9.78
CA GLY A 87 -1.62 1.08 -11.07
C GLY A 87 -2.51 -0.14 -10.91
N LEU A 88 -3.79 -0.03 -11.30
CA LEU A 88 -4.77 -1.11 -11.23
C LEU A 88 -5.24 -1.50 -12.64
N ASP A 89 -5.50 -2.79 -12.84
CA ASP A 89 -6.30 -3.27 -13.97
C ASP A 89 -7.76 -2.83 -13.80
N PRO A 90 -8.35 -2.08 -14.74
CA PRO A 90 -9.72 -1.57 -14.60
C PRO A 90 -10.77 -2.69 -14.55
N THR A 91 -10.48 -3.87 -15.08
CA THR A 91 -11.46 -4.96 -15.18
C THR A 91 -11.57 -5.76 -13.89
N LYS A 92 -10.45 -6.30 -13.38
CA LYS A 92 -10.42 -7.17 -12.20
C LYS A 92 -9.92 -6.46 -10.94
N GLN A 93 -9.52 -5.20 -11.05
CA GLN A 93 -8.90 -4.43 -9.96
C GLN A 93 -7.62 -5.11 -9.44
N PHE A 94 -6.89 -5.78 -10.32
CA PHE A 94 -5.60 -6.37 -9.97
C PHE A 94 -4.53 -5.30 -9.87
N LEU A 95 -3.69 -5.41 -8.86
CA LEU A 95 -2.58 -4.49 -8.63
C LEU A 95 -1.45 -4.78 -9.62
N LEU A 96 -1.16 -3.82 -10.48
CA LEU A 96 -0.15 -3.93 -11.56
C LEU A 96 1.13 -3.16 -11.24
N HIS A 97 1.03 -2.09 -10.48
CA HIS A 97 2.16 -1.22 -10.17
C HIS A 97 1.97 -0.49 -8.84
N ILE A 98 3.06 -0.33 -8.09
CA ILE A 98 3.16 0.52 -6.91
C ILE A 98 4.46 1.31 -7.07
N ALA A 99 4.41 2.62 -6.90
CA ALA A 99 5.59 3.47 -6.78
C ALA A 99 5.32 4.56 -5.75
N THR A 100 6.32 4.85 -4.92
CA THR A 100 6.22 5.99 -4.00
C THR A 100 6.57 7.28 -4.73
N GLY A 101 5.99 8.42 -4.34
CA GLY A 101 6.33 9.72 -4.93
C GLY A 101 7.79 10.12 -4.78
N ALA A 102 8.54 9.46 -3.87
CA ALA A 102 9.99 9.62 -3.74
C ALA A 102 10.79 8.83 -4.80
N GLU A 103 10.25 7.71 -5.28
CA GLU A 103 10.84 6.92 -6.37
C GLU A 103 10.56 7.54 -7.75
N VAL A 104 9.53 8.37 -7.83
CA VAL A 104 9.13 9.03 -9.07
C VAL A 104 9.83 10.38 -9.17
N GLU A 105 10.95 10.40 -9.88
CA GLU A 105 11.68 11.63 -10.19
C GLU A 105 10.94 12.46 -11.25
N LYS A 106 11.42 12.45 -12.50
CA LYS A 106 10.80 13.16 -13.62
C LYS A 106 9.83 12.27 -14.40
N ASP A 107 10.17 10.99 -14.53
CA ASP A 107 9.46 10.03 -15.38
C ASP A 107 9.13 8.76 -14.60
N LEU A 108 7.90 8.26 -14.76
CA LEU A 108 7.47 6.97 -14.26
C LEU A 108 7.81 5.87 -15.27
N ARG A 109 8.54 4.84 -14.85
CA ARG A 109 8.90 3.70 -15.71
C ARG A 109 7.94 2.54 -15.50
N ILE A 110 7.15 2.24 -16.52
CA ILE A 110 6.25 1.08 -16.55
C ILE A 110 6.79 0.05 -17.54
N GLN A 111 6.83 -1.22 -17.14
CA GLN A 111 7.25 -2.30 -18.04
C GLN A 111 6.22 -2.51 -19.16
N LYS A 112 6.69 -2.47 -20.41
CA LYS A 112 5.83 -2.70 -21.59
C LYS A 112 5.17 -4.08 -21.60
N SER A 113 5.79 -5.09 -20.99
CA SER A 113 5.22 -6.43 -20.85
C SER A 113 3.91 -6.42 -20.07
N ILE A 114 3.85 -5.67 -18.97
CA ILE A 114 2.63 -5.50 -18.15
C ILE A 114 1.54 -4.85 -19.00
N LEU A 115 1.86 -3.77 -19.71
CA LEU A 115 0.92 -3.08 -20.59
C LEU A 115 0.38 -3.99 -21.70
N ARG A 116 1.21 -4.87 -22.27
CA ARG A 116 0.74 -5.84 -23.29
C ARG A 116 -0.09 -6.97 -22.71
N ALA A 117 0.17 -7.35 -21.46
CA ALA A 117 -0.56 -8.43 -20.81
C ALA A 117 -1.98 -8.00 -20.39
N VAL A 118 -2.17 -6.72 -20.05
CA VAL A 118 -3.44 -6.21 -19.50
C VAL A 118 -4.09 -5.09 -20.33
N GLY A 119 -3.35 -4.43 -21.22
CA GLY A 119 -3.86 -3.42 -22.12
C GLY A 119 -4.39 -4.08 -23.39
N GLN A 120 -5.69 -3.92 -23.64
CA GLN A 120 -6.29 -4.20 -24.94
C GLN A 120 -6.10 -3.01 -25.88
#